data_AF-A0A4Y9Y4T6-F1
#
_entry.id   AF-A0A4Y9Y4T6-F1
#
_cell.length_a   1.000
_cell.length_b   1.000
_cell.length_c   1.000
_cell.angle_alpha   90.00
_cell.angle_beta   90.00
_cell.angle_gamma   90.00
#
_symmetry.space_group_name_H-M   'P 1'
#
loop_
_entity.id
_entity.type
_entity.pdbx_description
1 polymer ?
#
loop_
_entity_poly.entity_id
_entity_poly.type
_entity_poly.pdbx_seq_one_letter_code
_entity_poly.pdbx_strand_id
1 'polypeptide(L)'
;MEDNLTNALAATEQHVTPRRALCNNEDGDMTVGGRRLGEPGGREDEAAGSGEAAVDAARERRVASTGANKGRQAKPVFRSSSPLESPLSPPKPSLKRPLKERLSFTNQPTKRPRLERSSDASSSKQKPKHDTKSSQTLTQLHFSIDTTVLRTCALCDLTYTKGAPDDESLHKSHCSRVLKGMEWGREEEKESVKMGVQEIASSVKLKSGKKGRIICVRATAGGRIGSKLAILLETISLTLSSPPLTSDILAASKVYLFLLPSPTSAAREKIVGCVIAQHITSAMEIVSPSDIEPPSSPDTPPLTATLVPVDTSSGLFCHPKPLP
;
A
#
# COMPACT_ATOMS: atom_id res chain seq x y z
N MET A 1 -25.00 -3.30 22.58
CA MET A 1 -23.99 -2.25 22.86
C MET A 1 -23.30 -1.88 21.55
N GLU A 2 -24.07 -1.40 20.56
CA GLU A 2 -23.59 -1.22 19.18
C GLU A 2 -23.53 0.26 18.74
N ASP A 3 -23.82 1.22 19.64
CA ASP A 3 -24.08 2.61 19.26
C ASP A 3 -22.96 3.63 19.57
N ASN A 4 -21.72 3.21 19.85
CA ASN A 4 -20.68 4.15 20.30
C ASN A 4 -19.36 4.17 19.49
N LEU A 5 -19.38 3.69 18.25
CA LEU A 5 -18.19 3.68 17.37
C LEU A 5 -18.06 4.90 16.44
N THR A 6 -19.05 5.82 16.43
CA THR A 6 -19.08 6.93 15.47
C THR A 6 -18.23 8.15 15.86
N ASN A 7 -17.76 8.25 17.11
CA ASN A 7 -17.04 9.44 17.61
C ASN A 7 -15.51 9.28 17.78
N ALA A 8 -14.94 8.09 17.61
CA ALA A 8 -13.51 7.86 17.87
C ALA A 8 -12.56 8.13 16.68
N LEU A 9 -13.08 8.47 15.49
CA LEU A 9 -12.26 8.74 14.29
C LEU A 9 -11.95 10.23 14.05
N ALA A 10 -12.37 11.13 14.94
CA ALA A 10 -12.17 12.58 14.78
C ALA A 10 -10.95 13.15 15.55
N ALA A 11 -10.25 12.35 16.36
CA ALA A 11 -9.26 12.87 17.31
C ALA A 11 -7.91 12.13 17.32
N THR A 12 -7.30 11.93 16.14
CA THR A 12 -5.88 11.53 16.06
C THR A 12 -5.22 12.05 14.77
N GLU A 13 -5.31 13.36 14.52
CA GLU A 13 -4.34 14.05 13.64
C GLU A 13 -3.08 14.35 14.45
N GLN A 14 -2.19 13.35 14.60
CA GLN A 14 -0.78 13.68 14.85
C GLN A 14 -0.24 14.31 13.57
N HIS A 15 0.21 15.54 13.72
CA HIS A 15 0.69 16.43 12.69
C HIS A 15 2.04 15.93 12.14
N VAL A 16 2.03 14.90 11.28
CA VAL A 16 3.17 14.58 10.44
C VAL A 16 3.16 15.59 9.29
N THR A 17 3.82 16.73 9.48
CA THR A 17 4.18 17.60 8.36
C THR A 17 5.06 16.82 7.40
N PRO A 18 4.68 16.62 6.12
CA PRO A 18 5.64 16.23 5.13
C PRO A 18 6.65 17.38 5.01
N ARG A 19 7.94 17.08 5.25
CA ARG A 19 9.05 17.95 4.85
C ARG A 19 8.98 18.12 3.33
N ARG A 20 8.25 19.14 2.88
CA ARG A 20 8.43 19.71 1.54
C ARG A 20 9.84 20.29 1.51
N ALA A 21 10.71 19.66 0.74
CA ALA A 21 11.90 20.33 0.26
C ALA A 21 11.45 21.57 -0.51
N LEU A 22 11.70 22.74 0.07
CA LEU A 22 11.58 24.02 -0.61
C LEU A 22 12.69 24.08 -1.65
N CYS A 23 12.35 23.81 -2.90
CA CYS A 23 13.16 24.25 -4.02
C CYS A 23 12.83 25.74 -4.22
N ASN A 24 13.71 26.62 -3.73
CA ASN A 24 13.69 28.04 -4.05
C ASN A 24 13.89 28.20 -5.56
N ASN A 25 12.90 28.75 -6.26
CA ASN A 25 13.11 29.40 -7.55
C ASN A 25 12.92 30.89 -7.29
N GLU A 26 14.04 31.58 -7.13
CA GLU A 26 14.11 33.04 -7.12
C GLU A 26 14.17 33.56 -8.58
N ASP A 27 13.27 34.51 -8.83
CA ASP A 27 13.39 35.71 -9.63
C ASP A 27 13.59 35.67 -11.16
N GLY A 28 12.59 36.26 -11.81
CA GLY A 28 12.57 36.68 -13.21
C GLY A 28 11.40 37.62 -13.46
N ASP A 29 11.41 38.79 -12.79
CA ASP A 29 10.56 39.95 -13.03
C ASP A 29 10.87 40.57 -14.40
N MET A 30 9.83 40.87 -15.21
CA MET A 30 9.77 42.08 -16.04
C MET A 30 8.37 42.29 -16.67
N THR A 31 7.67 43.27 -16.11
CA THR A 31 6.91 44.36 -16.76
C THR A 31 5.66 44.12 -17.63
N VAL A 32 4.53 44.56 -17.06
CA VAL A 32 3.61 45.66 -17.51
C VAL A 32 3.26 45.79 -19.00
N GLY A 33 1.95 45.69 -19.28
CA GLY A 33 1.33 46.24 -20.50
C GLY A 33 -0.18 46.07 -20.51
N GLY A 34 -0.92 47.05 -19.99
CA GLY A 34 -2.39 47.04 -19.98
C GLY A 34 -3.04 47.35 -21.34
N ARG A 35 -4.35 47.05 -21.46
CA ARG A 35 -5.40 47.92 -22.01
C ARG A 35 -6.76 47.21 -22.05
N ARG A 36 -7.75 47.92 -21.47
CA ARG A 36 -9.10 48.24 -21.95
C ARG A 36 -10.13 47.13 -22.24
N LEU A 37 -11.23 47.25 -21.46
CA LEU A 37 -12.63 47.47 -21.85
C LEU A 37 -13.21 46.62 -22.99
N GLY A 38 -14.26 45.87 -22.62
CA GLY A 38 -15.23 45.30 -23.55
C GLY A 38 -16.31 44.49 -22.83
N GLU A 39 -17.29 45.18 -22.22
CA GLU A 39 -18.67 44.69 -22.16
C GLU A 39 -19.21 44.60 -23.61
N PRO A 40 -20.12 43.66 -23.96
CA PRO A 40 -21.53 43.78 -23.57
C PRO A 40 -22.31 42.47 -23.33
N GLY A 41 -23.34 42.59 -22.49
CA GLY A 41 -24.72 42.37 -22.95
C GLY A 41 -25.26 40.94 -23.09
N GLY A 42 -26.08 40.55 -22.11
CA GLY A 42 -27.46 40.11 -22.33
C GLY A 42 -27.71 38.78 -23.05
N ARG A 43 -28.30 37.82 -22.32
CA ARG A 43 -29.67 37.36 -22.60
C ARG A 43 -30.18 36.44 -21.49
N GLU A 44 -31.26 36.92 -20.91
CA GLU A 44 -32.25 36.19 -20.15
C GLU A 44 -32.95 35.21 -21.12
N ASP A 45 -33.19 33.98 -20.70
CA ASP A 45 -34.36 33.22 -21.13
C ASP A 45 -34.71 32.20 -20.05
N GLU A 46 -35.83 32.49 -19.40
CA GLU A 46 -36.66 31.57 -18.63
C GLU A 46 -37.03 30.33 -19.47
N ALA A 47 -37.01 29.16 -18.84
CA ALA A 47 -37.95 28.11 -19.18
C ALA A 47 -38.26 27.29 -17.93
N ALA A 48 -39.31 27.73 -17.23
CA ALA A 48 -40.08 26.92 -16.32
C ALA A 48 -40.72 25.76 -17.10
N GLY A 49 -40.61 24.55 -16.56
CA GLY A 49 -41.21 23.33 -17.11
C GLY A 49 -41.67 22.42 -16.00
N SER A 50 -42.71 22.85 -15.30
CA SER A 50 -43.53 22.02 -14.41
C SER A 50 -44.34 21.01 -15.22
N GLY A 51 -44.30 19.74 -14.82
CA GLY A 51 -45.12 18.68 -15.39
C GLY A 51 -45.30 17.54 -14.40
N GLU A 52 -46.22 17.72 -13.45
CA GLU A 52 -46.92 16.63 -12.78
C GLU A 52 -47.88 15.96 -13.76
N ALA A 53 -47.85 14.62 -13.84
CA ALA A 53 -49.06 13.80 -14.01
C ALA A 53 -48.73 12.33 -13.73
N ALA A 54 -49.30 11.84 -12.64
CA ALA A 54 -49.42 10.43 -12.31
C ALA A 54 -50.30 9.69 -13.33
N VAL A 55 -49.93 8.44 -13.64
CA VAL A 55 -50.92 7.41 -13.98
C VAL A 55 -50.47 6.06 -13.40
N ASP A 56 -51.23 5.63 -12.40
CA ASP A 56 -51.43 4.25 -11.97
C ASP A 56 -51.70 3.30 -13.15
N ALA A 57 -51.13 2.09 -13.12
CA ALA A 57 -51.86 0.85 -13.39
C ALA A 57 -50.94 -0.39 -13.37
N ALA A 58 -51.06 -1.16 -12.29
CA ALA A 58 -51.20 -2.61 -12.27
C ALA A 58 -50.67 -3.44 -13.46
N ARG A 59 -49.66 -4.29 -13.19
CA ARG A 59 -49.65 -5.64 -13.76
C ARG A 59 -48.98 -6.67 -12.85
N GLU A 60 -49.81 -7.22 -11.99
CA GLU A 60 -49.60 -8.48 -11.30
C GLU A 60 -50.02 -9.66 -12.21
N ARG A 61 -49.44 -10.85 -11.95
CA ARG A 61 -49.76 -12.20 -12.45
C ARG A 61 -49.16 -12.64 -13.81
N ARG A 62 -48.21 -13.57 -13.76
CA ARG A 62 -48.42 -15.04 -13.85
C ARG A 62 -47.06 -15.75 -13.71
N VAL A 63 -46.85 -16.56 -12.67
CA VAL A 63 -47.16 -18.00 -12.55
C VAL A 63 -46.16 -18.90 -13.28
N ALA A 64 -45.47 -19.70 -12.45
CA ALA A 64 -44.94 -21.05 -12.67
C ALA A 64 -43.96 -21.33 -13.82
N SER A 65 -42.74 -21.74 -13.45
CA SER A 65 -42.22 -23.02 -13.97
C SER A 65 -41.49 -23.81 -12.87
N THR A 66 -42.20 -24.79 -12.36
CA THR A 66 -41.70 -26.08 -11.88
C THR A 66 -40.85 -26.75 -12.97
N GLY A 67 -39.70 -27.33 -12.61
CA GLY A 67 -38.94 -28.14 -13.55
C GLY A 67 -37.68 -28.80 -12.98
N ALA A 68 -37.86 -30.03 -12.47
CA ALA A 68 -36.94 -31.18 -12.44
C ALA A 68 -35.48 -30.97 -11.97
N ASN A 69 -35.06 -31.46 -10.80
CA ASN A 69 -34.90 -32.89 -10.43
C ASN A 69 -34.01 -33.71 -11.38
N LYS A 70 -32.69 -33.73 -11.09
CA LYS A 70 -31.73 -34.84 -11.24
C LYS A 70 -30.73 -34.64 -10.10
N GLY A 71 -30.60 -35.45 -9.05
CA GLY A 71 -30.67 -36.90 -8.99
C GLY A 71 -29.25 -37.46 -9.22
N ARG A 72 -28.69 -38.14 -8.20
CA ARG A 72 -27.43 -38.92 -8.15
C ARG A 72 -26.20 -38.08 -7.69
N GLN A 73 -25.40 -38.44 -6.69
CA GLN A 73 -25.19 -39.70 -5.97
C GLN A 73 -24.85 -39.47 -4.49
N ALA A 74 -25.17 -40.48 -3.69
CA ALA A 74 -24.85 -40.61 -2.29
C ALA A 74 -23.50 -41.33 -2.05
N LYS A 75 -22.98 -41.12 -0.83
CA LYS A 75 -21.99 -41.90 -0.03
C LYS A 75 -20.50 -41.61 -0.23
N PRO A 76 -19.64 -41.84 0.80
CA PRO A 76 -19.93 -42.39 2.13
C PRO A 76 -19.54 -41.50 3.33
N VAL A 77 -20.28 -41.75 4.41
CA VAL A 77 -19.96 -41.44 5.81
C VAL A 77 -18.80 -42.33 6.24
N PHE A 78 -17.73 -41.74 6.79
CA PHE A 78 -16.78 -42.46 7.62
C PHE A 78 -16.91 -41.97 9.07
N ARG A 79 -17.45 -42.85 9.92
CA ARG A 79 -17.21 -42.88 11.36
C ARG A 79 -16.02 -43.80 11.62
N SER A 80 -15.04 -43.38 12.42
CA SER A 80 -14.50 -44.20 13.52
C SER A 80 -13.50 -43.43 14.38
N SER A 81 -13.84 -43.30 15.66
CA SER A 81 -13.07 -43.65 16.87
C SER A 81 -11.57 -43.30 17.04
N SER A 82 -11.28 -42.70 18.20
CA SER A 82 -9.99 -42.46 18.88
C SER A 82 -9.22 -43.76 19.23
N PRO A 83 -7.94 -43.73 19.69
CA PRO A 83 -7.57 -43.32 21.07
C PRO A 83 -6.20 -42.62 21.27
N LEU A 84 -6.01 -42.13 22.51
CA LEU A 84 -4.75 -41.70 23.16
C LEU A 84 -3.63 -42.76 23.07
N GLU A 85 -2.37 -42.32 22.96
CA GLU A 85 -1.29 -42.50 23.95
C GLU A 85 0.07 -41.96 23.42
N SER A 86 0.89 -41.44 24.36
CA SER A 86 2.24 -40.84 24.19
C SER A 86 3.33 -41.95 24.08
N PRO A 87 4.68 -41.72 24.17
CA PRO A 87 5.50 -40.50 24.21
C PRO A 87 6.83 -40.57 23.38
N LEU A 88 7.61 -39.48 23.44
CA LEU A 88 9.10 -39.40 23.41
C LEU A 88 9.88 -40.00 22.23
N SER A 89 10.46 -39.13 21.38
CA SER A 89 11.83 -39.27 20.84
C SER A 89 12.30 -38.00 20.09
N PRO A 90 13.46 -37.41 20.43
CA PRO A 90 14.04 -36.29 19.69
C PRO A 90 14.91 -36.78 18.51
N PRO A 91 14.69 -36.31 17.26
CA PRO A 91 15.63 -36.55 16.18
C PRO A 91 16.85 -35.62 16.29
N LYS A 92 18.02 -36.25 16.23
CA LYS A 92 19.38 -35.69 16.35
C LYS A 92 19.66 -34.61 15.28
N PRO A 93 20.29 -33.48 15.62
CA PRO A 93 20.78 -32.51 14.62
C PRO A 93 22.08 -33.02 13.97
N SER A 94 22.02 -33.34 12.67
CA SER A 94 23.23 -33.55 11.87
C SER A 94 23.88 -32.20 11.58
N LEU A 95 24.88 -31.86 12.38
CA LEU A 95 25.89 -30.86 12.08
C LEU A 95 26.64 -31.21 10.77
N LYS A 96 27.11 -30.15 10.11
CA LYS A 96 28.13 -30.08 9.04
C LYS A 96 27.61 -29.93 7.61
N ARG A 97 27.41 -28.67 7.20
CA ARG A 97 27.95 -28.19 5.91
C ARG A 97 28.56 -26.79 6.09
N PRO A 98 29.88 -26.64 5.89
CA PRO A 98 30.54 -25.34 5.88
C PRO A 98 30.03 -24.49 4.72
N LEU A 99 29.50 -23.32 5.05
CA LEU A 99 29.19 -22.23 4.13
C LEU A 99 30.53 -21.73 3.56
N LYS A 100 30.88 -22.15 2.35
CA LYS A 100 32.03 -21.59 1.63
C LYS A 100 31.58 -20.26 1.05
N GLU A 101 31.85 -19.18 1.80
CA GLU A 101 31.87 -17.82 1.25
C GLU A 101 32.74 -17.80 0.01
N ARG A 102 32.11 -17.61 -1.14
CA ARG A 102 32.79 -17.34 -2.40
C ARG A 102 32.24 -16.02 -2.93
N LEU A 103 32.55 -14.95 -2.22
CA LEU A 103 32.47 -13.59 -2.76
C LEU A 103 33.61 -13.45 -3.78
N SER A 104 33.35 -13.91 -4.99
CA SER A 104 34.17 -13.59 -6.16
C SER A 104 33.41 -12.54 -6.96
N PHE A 105 33.51 -11.27 -6.54
CA PHE A 105 33.24 -10.15 -7.42
C PHE A 105 34.38 -10.07 -8.44
N THR A 106 34.29 -10.89 -9.48
CA THR A 106 35.10 -10.76 -10.67
C THR A 106 34.20 -10.19 -11.76
N ASN A 107 34.20 -8.86 -11.86
CA ASN A 107 33.81 -8.15 -13.08
C ASN A 107 34.82 -8.52 -14.18
N GLN A 108 34.62 -9.69 -14.81
CA GLN A 108 35.28 -10.01 -16.08
C GLN A 108 34.28 -9.83 -17.22
N PRO A 109 34.56 -8.99 -18.22
CA PRO A 109 33.76 -8.92 -19.43
C PRO A 109 33.94 -10.23 -20.21
N THR A 110 32.95 -11.12 -20.12
CA THR A 110 32.90 -12.35 -20.92
C THR A 110 32.81 -11.99 -22.40
N LYS A 111 33.90 -12.32 -23.10
CA LYS A 111 34.07 -12.19 -24.54
C LYS A 111 33.08 -13.10 -25.30
N ARG A 112 32.40 -12.48 -26.27
CA ARG A 112 31.97 -12.98 -27.59
C ARG A 112 30.89 -14.08 -27.68
N PRO A 113 29.72 -13.78 -28.26
CA PRO A 113 28.90 -14.79 -28.90
C PRO A 113 29.54 -15.25 -30.24
N ARG A 114 29.67 -16.57 -30.37
CA ARG A 114 30.07 -17.30 -31.57
C ARG A 114 28.90 -17.30 -32.55
N LEU A 115 29.05 -16.57 -33.66
CA LEU A 115 28.12 -16.59 -34.79
C LEU A 115 28.20 -17.95 -35.48
N GLU A 116 27.09 -18.69 -35.45
CA GLU A 116 26.92 -19.86 -36.30
C GLU A 116 26.56 -19.43 -37.72
N ARG A 117 27.18 -20.18 -38.62
CA ARG A 117 27.30 -20.06 -40.05
C ARG A 117 25.97 -20.45 -40.71
N SER A 118 25.44 -19.61 -41.59
CA SER A 118 24.46 -20.02 -42.60
C SER A 118 24.93 -19.46 -43.94
N SER A 119 25.29 -20.38 -44.82
CA SER A 119 25.57 -20.18 -46.23
C SER A 119 24.31 -19.72 -46.96
N ASP A 120 24.42 -18.71 -47.83
CA ASP A 120 24.36 -18.98 -49.27
C ASP A 120 24.70 -17.75 -50.11
N ALA A 121 25.13 -18.06 -51.33
CA ALA A 121 25.83 -17.22 -52.29
C ALA A 121 25.00 -16.07 -52.88
N SER A 122 25.67 -14.96 -53.24
CA SER A 122 26.01 -14.69 -54.64
C SER A 122 26.72 -13.34 -54.85
N SER A 123 27.64 -13.41 -55.81
CA SER A 123 28.42 -12.39 -56.50
C SER A 123 28.06 -10.90 -56.35
N SER A 124 29.07 -10.04 -56.11
CA SER A 124 29.79 -9.39 -57.23
C SER A 124 30.78 -8.30 -56.78
N LYS A 125 31.94 -8.34 -57.45
CA LYS A 125 32.86 -7.26 -57.83
C LYS A 125 33.37 -6.24 -56.79
N GLN A 126 34.63 -6.50 -56.46
CA GLN A 126 35.66 -5.66 -55.83
C GLN A 126 35.75 -4.22 -56.35
N LYS A 127 36.03 -3.29 -55.42
CA LYS A 127 37.02 -2.21 -55.61
C LYS A 127 37.80 -2.00 -54.30
N PRO A 128 39.14 -1.90 -54.35
CA PRO A 128 39.97 -1.66 -53.17
C PRO A 128 40.09 -0.16 -52.95
N LYS A 129 39.84 0.34 -51.72
CA LYS A 129 40.28 1.69 -51.34
C LYS A 129 40.40 1.86 -49.83
N HIS A 130 41.67 1.94 -49.42
CA HIS A 130 42.23 2.80 -48.37
C HIS A 130 41.90 2.47 -46.90
N ASP A 131 42.81 1.69 -46.30
CA ASP A 131 43.04 1.61 -44.85
C ASP A 131 43.35 3.00 -44.29
N THR A 132 42.29 3.70 -43.87
CA THR A 132 42.44 4.94 -43.12
C THR A 132 42.38 4.54 -41.65
N LYS A 133 43.55 4.45 -41.01
CA LYS A 133 43.71 4.19 -39.58
C LYS A 133 42.83 5.18 -38.81
N SER A 134 41.67 4.74 -38.33
CA SER A 134 40.76 5.56 -37.54
C SER A 134 41.47 5.91 -36.24
N SER A 135 41.86 7.18 -36.08
CA SER A 135 42.33 7.71 -34.82
C SER A 135 41.28 7.45 -33.76
N GLN A 136 41.65 6.73 -32.69
CA GLN A 136 40.82 6.58 -31.51
C GLN A 136 40.57 7.97 -30.94
N THR A 137 39.41 8.55 -31.23
CA THR A 137 38.92 9.76 -30.58
C THR A 137 38.66 9.39 -29.12
N LEU A 138 39.57 9.82 -28.24
CA LEU A 138 39.40 9.74 -26.80
C LEU A 138 38.10 10.48 -26.46
N THR A 139 37.06 9.72 -26.13
CA THR A 139 35.76 10.27 -25.78
C THR A 139 35.87 10.72 -24.33
N GLN A 140 35.99 12.02 -24.10
CA GLN A 140 35.98 12.57 -22.75
C GLN A 140 34.57 12.35 -22.16
N LEU A 141 34.49 11.49 -21.15
CA LEU A 141 33.27 11.27 -20.39
C LEU A 141 33.01 12.50 -19.52
N HIS A 142 32.19 13.42 -20.03
CA HIS A 142 31.70 14.55 -19.24
C HIS A 142 30.63 14.01 -18.28
N PHE A 143 30.99 13.84 -17.01
CA PHE A 143 30.01 13.54 -15.97
C PHE A 143 29.18 14.80 -15.74
N SER A 144 27.98 14.85 -16.31
CA SER A 144 26.99 15.89 -16.02
C SER A 144 26.51 15.74 -14.57
N ILE A 145 27.21 16.39 -13.63
CA ILE A 145 26.87 16.42 -12.20
C ILE A 145 25.53 17.15 -11.97
N ASP A 146 25.12 18.01 -12.91
CA ASP A 146 23.96 18.87 -12.76
C ASP A 146 22.61 18.16 -12.96
N THR A 147 22.59 16.97 -13.56
CA THR A 147 21.37 16.15 -13.66
C THR A 147 21.30 15.18 -12.50
N THR A 148 20.38 15.42 -11.56
CA THR A 148 20.14 14.47 -10.45
C THR A 148 19.70 13.12 -11.02
N VAL A 149 20.56 12.11 -10.88
CA VAL A 149 20.29 10.73 -11.31
C VAL A 149 19.19 10.11 -10.44
N LEU A 150 18.98 10.63 -9.24
CA LEU A 150 17.91 10.24 -8.33
C LEU A 150 16.54 10.69 -8.83
N ARG A 151 15.59 9.76 -8.85
CA ARG A 151 14.19 9.98 -9.20
C ARG A 151 13.30 9.42 -8.11
N THR A 152 12.22 10.13 -7.78
CA THR A 152 11.18 9.64 -6.87
C THR A 152 9.95 9.27 -7.66
N CYS A 153 9.45 8.04 -7.48
CA CYS A 153 8.27 7.56 -8.17
C CYS A 153 6.99 8.15 -7.55
N ALA A 154 6.17 8.88 -8.32
CA ALA A 154 4.92 9.49 -7.81
C ALA A 154 3.82 8.49 -7.38
N LEU A 155 4.03 7.18 -7.60
CA LEU A 155 3.05 6.15 -7.27
C LEU A 155 3.37 5.43 -5.95
N CYS A 156 4.65 5.23 -5.65
CA CYS A 156 5.12 4.50 -4.47
C CYS A 156 6.11 5.29 -3.60
N ASP A 157 6.44 6.52 -4.00
CA ASP A 157 7.35 7.46 -3.35
C ASP A 157 8.78 6.92 -3.09
N LEU A 158 9.14 5.79 -3.70
CA LEU A 158 10.50 5.27 -3.65
C LEU A 158 11.44 6.14 -4.49
N THR A 159 12.53 6.59 -3.88
CA THR A 159 13.65 7.24 -4.56
C THR A 159 14.65 6.19 -5.07
N TYR A 160 15.02 6.27 -6.34
CA TYR A 160 15.91 5.30 -7.01
C TYR A 160 16.82 6.00 -8.03
N THR A 161 17.92 5.35 -8.40
CA THR A 161 18.89 5.88 -9.38
C THR A 161 18.50 5.49 -10.80
N LYS A 162 18.16 6.47 -11.63
CA LYS A 162 17.84 6.23 -13.06
C LYS A 162 19.10 5.82 -13.82
N GLY A 163 19.03 4.74 -14.60
CA GLY A 163 20.17 4.18 -15.33
C GLY A 163 20.99 3.16 -14.52
N ALA A 164 20.69 2.97 -13.23
CA ALA A 164 21.19 1.83 -12.48
C ALA A 164 20.18 0.67 -12.60
N PRO A 165 20.49 -0.40 -13.34
CA PRO A 165 19.52 -1.46 -13.65
C PRO A 165 19.00 -2.17 -12.39
N ASP A 166 19.83 -2.29 -11.35
CA ASP A 166 19.47 -2.92 -10.09
C ASP A 166 18.39 -2.10 -9.35
N ASP A 167 18.63 -0.79 -9.18
CA ASP A 167 17.67 0.14 -8.57
C ASP A 167 16.35 0.20 -9.35
N GLU A 168 16.40 0.24 -10.68
CA GLU A 168 15.21 0.26 -11.53
C GLU A 168 14.39 -1.03 -11.41
N SER A 169 15.06 -2.19 -11.33
CA SER A 169 14.41 -3.48 -11.15
C SER A 169 13.76 -3.59 -9.75
N LEU A 170 14.45 -3.11 -8.72
CA LEU A 170 13.95 -3.05 -7.35
C LEU A 170 12.72 -2.14 -7.28
N HIS A 171 12.82 -0.93 -7.82
CA HIS A 171 11.70 0.00 -7.93
C HIS A 171 10.51 -0.61 -8.66
N LYS A 172 10.72 -1.25 -9.82
CA LYS A 172 9.63 -1.89 -10.58
C LYS A 172 8.91 -2.96 -9.77
N SER A 173 9.66 -3.79 -9.04
CA SER A 173 9.09 -4.84 -8.18
C SER A 173 8.30 -4.25 -7.01
N HIS A 174 8.86 -3.25 -6.32
CA HIS A 174 8.24 -2.54 -5.22
C HIS A 174 6.97 -1.80 -5.66
N CYS A 175 7.07 -1.00 -6.72
CA CYS A 175 5.96 -0.23 -7.28
C CYS A 175 4.81 -1.15 -7.72
N SER A 176 5.11 -2.27 -8.38
CA SER A 176 4.07 -3.25 -8.74
C SER A 176 3.38 -3.85 -7.52
N ARG A 177 4.13 -4.16 -6.45
CA ARG A 177 3.57 -4.68 -5.19
C ARG A 177 2.68 -3.65 -4.51
N VAL A 178 3.15 -2.40 -4.38
CA VAL A 178 2.39 -1.30 -3.77
C VAL A 178 1.09 -1.04 -4.53
N LEU A 179 1.15 -0.91 -5.86
CA LEU A 179 -0.04 -0.68 -6.69
C LEU A 179 -1.06 -1.81 -6.55
N LYS A 180 -0.60 -3.07 -6.67
CA LYS A 180 -1.46 -4.24 -6.47
C LYS A 180 -1.97 -4.36 -5.05
N GLY A 181 -1.22 -3.89 -4.04
CA GLY A 181 -1.61 -3.87 -2.63
C GLY A 181 -2.63 -2.78 -2.29
N MET A 182 -2.64 -1.67 -3.04
CA MET A 182 -3.54 -0.54 -2.80
C MET A 182 -4.83 -0.57 -3.63
N GLU A 183 -4.94 -1.41 -4.66
CA GLU A 183 -6.13 -1.45 -5.52
C GLU A 183 -7.22 -2.41 -5.02
N TRP A 184 -8.42 -1.92 -4.72
CA TRP A 184 -9.58 -2.76 -4.42
C TRP A 184 -10.43 -2.94 -5.67
N GLY A 185 -10.45 -4.17 -6.22
CA GLY A 185 -11.07 -4.45 -7.51
C GLY A 185 -12.40 -5.19 -7.40
N ARG A 186 -12.91 -5.58 -8.58
CA ARG A 186 -14.14 -6.39 -8.71
C ARG A 186 -14.02 -7.76 -8.04
N GLU A 187 -12.81 -8.29 -7.93
CA GLU A 187 -12.56 -9.64 -7.43
C GLU A 187 -12.68 -9.69 -5.92
N GLU A 188 -12.12 -8.69 -5.24
CA GLU A 188 -12.31 -8.43 -3.81
C GLU A 188 -13.78 -8.11 -3.52
N GLU A 189 -14.41 -7.25 -4.34
CA GLU A 189 -15.82 -6.90 -4.18
C GLU A 189 -16.75 -8.12 -4.30
N LYS A 190 -16.45 -9.07 -5.19
CA LYS A 190 -17.23 -10.31 -5.33
C LYS A 190 -17.08 -11.22 -4.13
N GLU A 191 -15.89 -11.26 -3.53
CA GLU A 191 -15.59 -12.12 -2.38
C GLU A 191 -15.98 -11.47 -1.03
N SER A 192 -16.22 -10.16 -1.01
CA SER A 192 -16.59 -9.39 0.18
C SER A 192 -17.83 -9.97 0.89
N VAL A 193 -18.87 -10.31 0.12
CA VAL A 193 -20.12 -10.91 0.62
C VAL A 193 -19.87 -12.28 1.25
N LYS A 194 -18.98 -13.08 0.64
CA LYS A 194 -18.66 -14.43 1.12
C LYS A 194 -17.85 -14.40 2.42
N MET A 195 -16.97 -13.41 2.56
CA MET A 195 -16.06 -13.28 3.69
C MET A 195 -16.64 -12.42 4.83
N GLY A 196 -17.88 -11.95 4.70
CA GLY A 196 -18.56 -11.14 5.70
C GLY A 196 -17.88 -9.78 5.91
N VAL A 197 -17.37 -9.18 4.83
CA VAL A 197 -16.88 -7.79 4.86
C VAL A 197 -18.07 -6.87 5.14
N GLN A 198 -17.92 -6.00 6.13
CA GLN A 198 -18.98 -5.09 6.57
C GLN A 198 -18.65 -3.67 6.14
N GLU A 199 -19.57 -2.99 5.47
CA GLU A 199 -19.45 -1.55 5.22
C GLU A 199 -19.84 -0.80 6.49
N ILE A 200 -18.88 -0.11 7.10
CA ILE A 200 -19.07 0.62 8.37
C ILE A 200 -19.63 2.01 8.12
N ALA A 201 -19.14 2.68 7.08
CA ALA A 201 -19.58 4.01 6.72
C ALA A 201 -19.48 4.21 5.21
N SER A 202 -20.54 4.76 4.62
CA SER A 202 -20.59 5.11 3.20
C SER A 202 -20.47 6.63 3.02
N SER A 203 -20.02 7.07 1.85
CA SER A 203 -19.96 8.49 1.48
C SER A 203 -19.18 9.41 2.43
N VAL A 204 -18.16 8.88 3.12
CA VAL A 204 -17.28 9.65 4.00
C VAL A 204 -16.52 10.68 3.17
N LYS A 205 -16.74 11.96 3.44
CA LYS A 205 -16.16 13.07 2.68
C LYS A 205 -14.83 13.50 3.31
N LEU A 206 -13.77 13.44 2.53
CA LEU A 206 -12.47 14.00 2.93
C LEU A 206 -12.48 15.53 2.83
N LYS A 207 -11.53 16.19 3.52
CA LYS A 207 -11.25 17.63 3.37
C LYS A 207 -11.00 18.03 1.90
N SER A 208 -10.52 17.11 1.06
CA SER A 208 -10.32 17.29 -0.37
C SER A 208 -11.61 17.29 -1.21
N GLY A 209 -12.78 17.08 -0.59
CA GLY A 209 -14.08 17.00 -1.26
C GLY A 209 -14.41 15.63 -1.86
N LYS A 210 -13.42 14.72 -1.97
CA LYS A 210 -13.64 13.34 -2.44
C LYS A 210 -14.44 12.54 -1.41
N LYS A 211 -15.37 11.72 -1.88
CA LYS A 211 -16.17 10.81 -1.06
C LYS A 211 -15.63 9.38 -1.18
N GLY A 212 -15.61 8.65 -0.08
CA GLY A 212 -15.20 7.25 -0.01
C GLY A 212 -16.09 6.42 0.91
N ARG A 213 -15.70 5.18 1.15
CA ARG A 213 -16.36 4.29 2.12
C ARG A 213 -15.34 3.60 3.02
N ILE A 214 -15.75 3.26 4.24
CA ILE A 214 -14.96 2.50 5.20
C ILE A 214 -15.55 1.10 5.27
N ILE A 215 -14.72 0.09 5.03
CA ILE A 215 -15.08 -1.31 5.19
C ILE A 215 -14.29 -1.93 6.36
N CYS A 216 -14.88 -2.92 7.01
CA CYS A 216 -14.27 -3.72 8.07
C CYS A 216 -14.16 -5.18 7.62
N VAL A 217 -12.98 -5.76 7.81
CA VAL A 217 -12.64 -7.13 7.47
C VAL A 217 -11.98 -7.78 8.68
N ARG A 218 -12.25 -9.06 8.96
CA ARG A 218 -11.45 -9.80 9.94
C ARG A 218 -10.02 -9.96 9.40
N ALA A 219 -9.00 -9.73 10.22
CA ALA A 219 -7.61 -9.84 9.74
C ALA A 219 -7.21 -11.28 9.37
N THR A 220 -8.00 -12.27 9.80
CA THR A 220 -7.88 -13.70 9.40
C THR A 220 -8.74 -14.10 8.21
N ALA A 221 -9.24 -13.15 7.42
CA ALA A 221 -9.94 -13.49 6.19
C ALA A 221 -9.01 -14.30 5.28
N GLY A 222 -9.52 -15.42 4.74
CA GLY A 222 -8.85 -16.21 3.70
C GLY A 222 -9.20 -15.73 2.28
N GLY A 223 -8.90 -16.57 1.29
CA GLY A 223 -9.27 -16.31 -0.11
C GLY A 223 -8.47 -15.17 -0.74
N ARG A 224 -9.05 -14.47 -1.72
CA ARG A 224 -8.40 -13.31 -2.37
C ARG A 224 -8.32 -12.12 -1.41
N ILE A 225 -9.34 -11.93 -0.56
CA ILE A 225 -9.30 -10.91 0.51
C ILE A 225 -8.13 -11.14 1.45
N GLY A 226 -7.91 -12.38 1.88
CA GLY A 226 -6.76 -12.73 2.72
C GLY A 226 -5.42 -12.46 2.05
N SER A 227 -5.25 -12.91 0.81
CA SER A 227 -4.05 -12.63 0.02
C SER A 227 -3.82 -11.13 -0.17
N LYS A 228 -4.89 -10.37 -0.37
CA LYS A 228 -4.87 -8.91 -0.49
C LYS A 228 -4.40 -8.23 0.80
N LEU A 229 -4.97 -8.63 1.94
CA LEU A 229 -4.56 -8.14 3.25
C LEU A 229 -3.11 -8.51 3.56
N ALA A 230 -2.67 -9.72 3.22
CA ALA A 230 -1.28 -10.15 3.41
C ALA A 230 -0.30 -9.23 2.67
N ILE A 231 -0.55 -8.93 1.39
CA ILE A 231 0.29 -8.02 0.59
C ILE A 231 0.27 -6.60 1.19
N LEU A 232 -0.90 -6.11 1.61
CA LEU A 232 -1.04 -4.78 2.20
C LEU A 232 -0.26 -4.67 3.52
N LEU A 233 -0.40 -5.65 4.41
CA LEU A 233 0.28 -5.68 5.71
C LEU A 233 1.79 -5.87 5.56
N GLU A 234 2.23 -6.70 4.63
CA GLU A 234 3.66 -6.84 4.28
C GLU A 234 4.23 -5.50 3.78
N THR A 235 3.48 -4.80 2.92
CA THR A 235 3.88 -3.48 2.41
C THR A 235 4.00 -2.47 3.54
N ILE A 236 3.01 -2.40 4.43
CA ILE A 236 3.03 -1.50 5.60
C ILE A 236 4.22 -1.83 6.51
N SER A 237 4.44 -3.12 6.81
CA SER A 237 5.54 -3.54 7.68
C SER A 237 6.90 -3.15 7.11
N LEU A 238 7.08 -3.33 5.79
CA LEU A 238 8.30 -2.94 5.10
C LEU A 238 8.49 -1.42 5.09
N THR A 239 7.44 -0.64 4.82
CA THR A 239 7.51 0.82 4.83
C THR A 239 7.80 1.39 6.22
N LEU A 240 7.21 0.80 7.27
CA LEU A 240 7.43 1.23 8.65
C LEU A 240 8.69 0.60 9.28
N SER A 241 9.40 -0.27 8.54
CA SER A 241 10.50 -1.10 9.08
C SER A 241 10.11 -1.84 10.37
N SER A 242 8.84 -2.22 10.49
CA SER A 242 8.30 -2.90 11.65
C SER A 242 8.37 -4.42 11.49
N PRO A 243 8.49 -5.19 12.58
CA PRO A 243 8.33 -6.64 12.50
C PRO A 243 6.92 -7.00 11.98
N PRO A 244 6.78 -8.15 11.29
CA PRO A 244 5.48 -8.62 10.84
C PRO A 244 4.57 -8.96 12.03
N LEU A 245 3.26 -8.73 11.87
CA LEU A 245 2.27 -9.10 12.89
C LEU A 245 2.15 -10.62 13.01
N THR A 246 2.07 -11.11 14.25
CA THR A 246 1.89 -12.54 14.53
C THR A 246 0.49 -13.02 14.20
N SER A 247 0.32 -14.32 13.96
CA SER A 247 -0.98 -14.94 13.67
C SER A 247 -2.02 -14.69 14.76
N ASP A 248 -1.59 -14.67 16.02
CA ASP A 248 -2.46 -14.52 17.18
C ASP A 248 -3.02 -13.10 17.27
N ILE A 249 -2.19 -12.09 16.97
CA ILE A 249 -2.62 -10.69 16.87
C ILE A 249 -3.63 -10.54 15.74
N LEU A 250 -3.35 -11.14 14.57
CA LEU A 250 -4.29 -11.11 13.44
C LEU A 250 -5.61 -11.81 13.78
N ALA A 251 -5.59 -12.92 14.52
CA ALA A 251 -6.78 -13.63 14.99
C ALA A 251 -7.70 -12.77 15.86
N ALA A 252 -7.11 -11.92 16.70
CA ALA A 252 -7.82 -11.00 17.57
C ALA A 252 -8.14 -9.63 16.93
N SER A 253 -7.72 -9.39 15.68
CA SER A 253 -7.80 -8.07 15.05
C SER A 253 -8.86 -7.97 13.95
N LYS A 254 -9.33 -6.74 13.75
CA LYS A 254 -10.13 -6.30 12.60
C LYS A 254 -9.36 -5.24 11.82
N VAL A 255 -9.45 -5.32 10.50
CA VAL A 255 -8.84 -4.35 9.57
C VAL A 255 -9.93 -3.45 9.03
N TYR A 256 -9.76 -2.16 9.16
CA TYR A 256 -10.61 -1.13 8.61
C TYR A 256 -9.88 -0.48 7.43
N LEU A 257 -10.49 -0.54 6.25
CA LEU A 257 -9.92 0.03 5.04
C LEU A 257 -10.77 1.21 4.59
N PHE A 258 -10.11 2.33 4.28
CA PHE A 258 -10.76 3.47 3.67
C PHE A 258 -10.52 3.47 2.16
N LEU A 259 -11.61 3.34 1.41
CA LEU A 259 -11.64 3.16 -0.04
C LEU A 259 -12.14 4.45 -0.71
N LEU A 260 -11.38 4.93 -1.69
CA LEU A 260 -11.81 6.01 -2.58
C LEU A 260 -12.09 5.47 -3.99
N PRO A 261 -13.16 5.92 -4.67
CA PRO A 261 -13.38 5.61 -6.07
C PRO A 261 -12.17 6.00 -6.93
N SER A 262 -11.74 5.10 -7.81
CA SER A 262 -10.66 5.41 -8.75
C SER A 262 -11.18 6.32 -9.87
N PRO A 263 -10.45 7.40 -10.24
CA PRO A 263 -10.84 8.25 -11.36
C PRO A 263 -10.78 7.51 -12.71
N THR A 264 -10.01 6.43 -12.80
CA THR A 264 -9.82 5.68 -14.05
C THR A 264 -10.88 4.62 -14.29
N SER A 265 -11.57 4.17 -13.23
CA SER A 265 -12.58 3.11 -13.35
C SER A 265 -13.54 3.15 -12.18
N ALA A 266 -14.83 3.30 -12.46
CA ALA A 266 -15.90 3.27 -11.45
C ALA A 266 -16.02 1.92 -10.73
N ALA A 267 -15.47 0.84 -11.28
CA ALA A 267 -15.50 -0.50 -10.70
C ALA A 267 -14.26 -0.83 -9.84
N ARG A 268 -13.33 0.12 -9.70
CA ARG A 268 -12.10 -0.03 -8.91
C ARG A 268 -12.02 1.09 -7.89
N GLU A 269 -11.60 0.73 -6.69
CA GLU A 269 -11.36 1.68 -5.62
C GLU A 269 -9.88 1.62 -5.23
N LYS A 270 -9.39 2.70 -4.64
CA LYS A 270 -8.05 2.80 -4.09
C LYS A 270 -8.14 2.80 -2.57
N ILE A 271 -7.40 1.91 -1.94
CA ILE A 271 -7.16 1.91 -0.50
C ILE A 271 -6.23 3.09 -0.22
N VAL A 272 -6.72 4.06 0.55
CA VAL A 272 -5.95 5.25 0.95
C VAL A 272 -5.72 5.33 2.46
N GLY A 273 -6.35 4.45 3.22
CA GLY A 273 -6.15 4.30 4.65
C GLY A 273 -6.36 2.86 5.09
N CYS A 274 -5.59 2.42 6.07
CA CYS A 274 -5.68 1.12 6.69
C CYS A 274 -5.48 1.28 8.19
N VAL A 275 -6.41 0.77 9.00
CA VAL A 275 -6.33 0.75 10.45
C VAL A 275 -6.53 -0.68 10.92
N ILE A 276 -5.63 -1.17 11.77
CA ILE A 276 -5.74 -2.48 12.39
C ILE A 276 -6.10 -2.24 13.84
N ALA A 277 -7.26 -2.74 14.25
CA ALA A 277 -7.72 -2.59 15.62
C ALA A 277 -7.83 -3.96 16.28
N GLN A 278 -7.28 -4.07 17.47
CA GLN A 278 -7.45 -5.19 18.37
C GLN A 278 -8.25 -4.71 19.58
N HIS A 279 -9.12 -5.56 20.11
CA HIS A 279 -9.77 -5.28 21.38
C HIS A 279 -8.75 -5.40 22.52
N ILE A 280 -8.60 -4.34 23.31
CA ILE A 280 -7.79 -4.32 24.52
C ILE A 280 -8.70 -4.18 25.73
N THR A 281 -8.31 -4.78 26.86
CA THR A 281 -9.06 -4.72 28.12
C THR A 281 -8.57 -3.63 29.06
N SER A 282 -7.36 -3.11 28.82
CA SER A 282 -6.72 -2.09 29.65
C SER A 282 -5.77 -1.26 28.79
N ALA A 283 -5.66 0.03 29.10
CA ALA A 283 -4.69 0.95 28.52
C ALA A 283 -4.12 1.84 29.63
N MET A 284 -2.89 2.32 29.45
CA MET A 284 -2.26 3.27 30.36
C MET A 284 -2.06 4.61 29.65
N GLU A 285 -2.19 5.71 30.39
CA GLU A 285 -1.93 7.05 29.87
C GLU A 285 -0.43 7.24 29.65
N ILE A 286 -0.06 7.79 28.49
CA ILE A 286 1.32 8.17 28.18
C ILE A 286 1.61 9.50 28.87
N VAL A 287 2.70 9.55 29.62
CA VAL A 287 3.15 10.74 30.34
C VAL A 287 3.57 11.82 29.35
N SER A 288 3.11 13.06 29.53
CA SER A 288 3.51 14.15 28.64
C SER A 288 4.96 14.54 28.92
N PRO A 289 5.75 14.96 27.91
CA PRO A 289 7.14 15.36 28.11
C PRO A 289 7.32 16.45 29.18
N SER A 290 6.34 17.34 29.31
CA SER A 290 6.31 18.42 30.33
C SER A 290 6.25 17.89 31.77
N ASP A 291 5.71 16.68 31.97
CA ASP A 291 5.59 16.07 33.30
C ASP A 291 6.89 15.34 33.73
N ILE A 292 7.85 15.21 32.81
CA ILE A 292 9.14 14.53 33.02
C ILE A 292 10.24 15.54 33.40
N GLU A 293 9.92 16.84 33.49
CA GLU A 293 10.93 17.84 33.88
C GLU A 293 11.52 17.53 35.27
N PRO A 294 12.86 17.58 35.40
CA PRO A 294 13.51 17.32 36.68
C PRO A 294 12.99 18.34 37.71
N PRO A 295 12.64 17.90 38.92
CA PRO A 295 12.15 18.82 39.94
C PRO A 295 13.20 19.92 40.19
N SER A 296 12.76 21.17 40.28
CA SER A 296 13.62 22.32 40.55
C SER A 296 14.21 22.31 41.97
N SER A 297 13.72 21.42 42.84
CA SER A 297 14.21 21.23 44.20
C SER A 297 14.98 19.92 44.34
N PRO A 298 16.17 19.92 44.95
CA PRO A 298 17.00 18.71 45.12
C PRO A 298 16.40 17.70 46.11
N ASP A 299 15.43 18.10 46.93
CA ASP A 299 14.83 17.25 47.96
C ASP A 299 13.63 16.42 47.48
N THR A 300 13.13 16.66 46.26
CA THR A 300 11.99 15.90 45.71
C THR A 300 12.49 14.69 44.93
N PRO A 301 12.06 13.46 45.26
CA PRO A 301 12.42 12.28 44.48
C PRO A 301 11.96 12.44 43.02
N PRO A 302 12.73 11.92 42.05
CA PRO A 302 12.40 12.09 40.63
C PRO A 302 11.04 11.44 40.33
N LEU A 303 10.18 12.17 39.61
CA LEU A 303 8.84 11.70 39.21
C LEU A 303 8.88 10.36 38.45
N THR A 304 9.99 10.07 37.77
CA THR A 304 10.24 8.80 37.08
C THR A 304 10.19 7.58 37.99
N ALA A 305 10.36 7.74 39.31
CA ALA A 305 10.29 6.63 40.27
C ALA A 305 8.88 6.02 40.40
N THR A 306 7.82 6.76 40.05
CA THR A 306 6.42 6.28 40.13
C THR A 306 5.83 5.88 38.78
N LEU A 307 6.55 6.15 37.69
CA LEU A 307 6.11 5.89 36.32
C LEU A 307 6.55 4.50 35.84
N VAL A 308 5.77 3.91 34.93
CA VAL A 308 6.10 2.61 34.33
C VAL A 308 6.89 2.85 33.03
N PRO A 309 8.15 2.40 32.92
CA PRO A 309 8.90 2.50 31.68
C PRO A 309 8.35 1.48 30.67
N VAL A 310 7.85 1.97 29.54
CA VAL A 310 7.37 1.12 28.43
C VAL A 310 8.49 0.85 27.43
N ASP A 311 9.27 1.89 27.14
CA ASP A 311 10.45 1.78 26.30
C ASP A 311 11.54 2.71 26.83
N THR A 312 12.55 2.10 27.46
CA THR A 312 13.69 2.82 28.03
C THR A 312 14.58 3.46 26.97
N SER A 313 14.50 3.02 25.70
CA SER A 313 15.31 3.57 24.61
C SER A 313 14.74 4.86 24.06
N SER A 314 13.41 5.00 24.01
CA SER A 314 12.72 6.23 23.62
C SER A 314 12.38 7.14 24.80
N GLY A 315 12.50 6.65 26.03
CA GLY A 315 12.07 7.38 27.23
C GLY A 315 10.54 7.45 27.33
N LEU A 316 9.83 6.44 26.82
CA LEU A 316 8.37 6.37 26.91
C LEU A 316 7.95 5.86 28.29
N PHE A 317 7.24 6.71 29.03
CA PHE A 317 6.70 6.38 30.35
C PHE A 317 5.17 6.45 30.35
N CYS A 318 4.56 5.60 31.17
CA CYS A 318 3.12 5.58 31.37
C CYS A 318 2.76 5.77 32.85
N HIS A 319 1.59 6.36 33.09
CA HIS A 319 0.98 6.35 34.41
C HIS A 319 0.50 4.93 34.74
N PRO A 320 0.74 4.42 35.97
CA PRO A 320 0.35 3.06 36.35
C PRO A 320 -1.16 2.88 36.49
N LYS A 321 -1.91 3.99 36.60
CA LYS A 321 -3.36 3.96 36.71
C LYS A 321 -3.96 3.70 35.32
N PRO A 322 -4.77 2.63 35.13
CA PRO A 322 -5.39 2.36 33.85
C PRO A 322 -6.39 3.46 33.48
N LEU A 323 -6.51 3.72 32.18
CA LEU A 323 -7.53 4.61 31.63
C LEU A 323 -8.94 4.02 31.87
N PRO A 324 -9.94 4.87 32.13
CA PRO A 324 -11.31 4.46 32.40
C PRO A 324 -12.00 3.80 31.20
#